data_AF-A0A521DGY4-F1
#
_entry.id   AF-A0A521DGY4-F1
#
_cell.length_a   1.000
_cell.length_b   1.000
_cell.length_c   1.000
_cell.angle_alpha   90.00
_cell.angle_beta   90.00
_cell.angle_gamma   90.00
#
_symmetry.space_group_name_H-M   'P 1'
#
loop_
_entity.id
_entity.type
_entity.pdbx_description
1 polymer ?
#
loop_
_entity_poly.entity_id
_entity_poly.type
_entity_poly.pdbx_seq_one_letter_code
_entity_poly.pdbx_strand_id
1 'polypeptide(L)'
;MEEQYMFLNEYTDRLIEKGKCCSDIGLWNGKMGIAIYLLHAARITQNEKYNNEAFNLIDAIYEQVSYKMPFCFDNGLLGIACGFEYIISKGFADADNDEMLSEIDLVAQNIIESRPTDTINLKKGICGVGYYLYYRLKHRPDKADDMATLKLKEYLIYWIDWMETTLLNTKDRHNYNDAYFLLCRLQKLNIFNYKVEKLINLCLRKIIDFNCLISDNYELLGINSLKVLKPWM
;
A
#
# COMPACT_ATOMS: atom_id res chain seq x y z
N MET A 1 -26.31 -6.15 -17.54
CA MET A 1 -25.36 -5.01 -17.50
C MET A 1 -25.99 -3.78 -16.86
N GLU A 2 -27.16 -3.31 -17.30
CA GLU A 2 -27.81 -2.09 -16.75
C GLU A 2 -28.08 -2.12 -15.23
N GLU A 3 -28.61 -3.22 -14.67
CA GLU A 3 -28.84 -3.32 -13.21
C GLU A 3 -27.57 -3.26 -12.37
N GLN A 4 -26.47 -3.83 -12.88
CA GLN A 4 -25.16 -3.78 -12.20
C GLN A 4 -24.60 -2.35 -12.16
N TYR A 5 -24.83 -1.56 -13.22
CA TYR A 5 -24.46 -0.15 -13.24
C TYR A 5 -25.31 0.70 -12.28
N MET A 6 -26.58 0.38 -12.07
CA MET A 6 -27.42 1.12 -11.12
C MET A 6 -26.94 0.98 -9.67
N PHE A 7 -26.60 -0.22 -9.23
CA PHE A 7 -26.02 -0.44 -7.89
C PHE A 7 -24.69 0.30 -7.72
N LEU A 8 -23.83 0.29 -8.74
CA LEU A 8 -22.56 1.02 -8.74
C LEU A 8 -22.79 2.53 -8.58
N ASN A 9 -23.80 3.09 -9.24
CA ASN A 9 -24.10 4.52 -9.12
C ASN A 9 -24.48 4.91 -7.68
N GLU A 10 -25.40 4.18 -7.05
CA GLU A 10 -25.83 4.47 -5.67
C GLU A 10 -24.66 4.33 -4.67
N TYR A 11 -23.87 3.27 -4.80
CA TYR A 11 -22.69 3.06 -3.94
C TYR A 11 -21.64 4.17 -4.15
N THR A 12 -21.43 4.57 -5.40
CA THR A 12 -20.46 5.61 -5.76
C THR A 12 -20.88 6.99 -5.25
N ASP A 13 -22.16 7.37 -5.39
CA ASP A 13 -22.67 8.65 -4.89
C ASP A 13 -22.54 8.73 -3.36
N ARG A 14 -22.80 7.64 -2.61
CA ARG A 14 -22.56 7.59 -1.17
C ARG A 14 -21.08 7.75 -0.80
N LEU A 15 -20.16 7.20 -1.60
CA LEU A 15 -18.73 7.39 -1.38
C LEU A 15 -18.28 8.82 -1.67
N ILE A 16 -18.87 9.49 -2.66
CA ILE A 16 -18.60 10.92 -2.95
C ILE A 16 -19.04 11.77 -1.76
N GLU A 17 -20.26 11.57 -1.24
CA GLU A 17 -20.75 12.27 -0.05
C GLU A 17 -19.82 12.05 1.15
N LYS A 18 -19.42 10.79 1.39
CA LYS A 18 -18.44 10.47 2.44
C LYS A 18 -17.11 11.18 2.22
N GLY A 19 -16.58 11.19 1.00
CA GLY A 19 -15.30 11.83 0.66
C GLY A 19 -15.30 13.33 0.95
N LYS A 20 -16.42 14.01 0.67
CA LYS A 20 -16.60 15.45 0.93
C LYS A 20 -16.65 15.79 2.42
N CYS A 21 -17.23 14.93 3.24
CA CYS A 21 -17.37 15.16 4.69
C CYS A 21 -16.23 14.56 5.54
N CYS A 22 -15.41 13.67 4.99
CA CYS A 22 -14.36 12.99 5.73
C CYS A 22 -13.17 13.90 5.99
N SER A 23 -12.69 13.97 7.24
CA SER A 23 -11.43 14.63 7.58
C SER A 23 -10.20 13.73 7.44
N ASP A 24 -10.39 12.40 7.45
CA ASP A 24 -9.31 11.44 7.26
C ASP A 24 -8.91 11.40 5.77
N ILE A 25 -7.67 11.79 5.48
CA ILE A 25 -7.08 11.78 4.12
C ILE A 25 -6.41 10.44 3.78
N GLY A 26 -6.43 9.49 4.71
CA GLY A 26 -5.80 8.18 4.64
C GLY A 26 -6.32 7.22 3.57
N LEU A 27 -5.67 6.06 3.46
CA LEU A 27 -5.90 5.08 2.41
C LEU A 27 -7.15 4.21 2.64
N TRP A 28 -7.30 3.54 3.78
CA TRP A 28 -8.32 2.50 3.92
C TRP A 28 -9.74 3.02 4.14
N ASN A 29 -9.86 4.10 4.91
CA ASN A 29 -11.16 4.68 5.26
C ASN A 29 -11.25 6.18 4.95
N GLY A 30 -10.20 6.76 4.39
CA GLY A 30 -10.07 8.19 4.11
C GLY A 30 -10.21 8.52 2.62
N LYS A 31 -9.93 9.80 2.32
CA LYS A 31 -10.07 10.36 0.97
C LYS A 31 -9.25 9.63 -0.08
N MET A 32 -8.04 9.14 0.23
CA MET A 32 -7.18 8.47 -0.76
C MET A 32 -7.81 7.20 -1.30
N GLY A 33 -8.36 6.33 -0.44
CA GLY A 33 -9.05 5.12 -0.90
C GLY A 33 -10.32 5.41 -1.70
N ILE A 34 -11.04 6.47 -1.33
CA ILE A 34 -12.22 6.93 -2.06
C ILE A 34 -11.82 7.45 -3.44
N ALA A 35 -10.78 8.28 -3.54
CA ALA A 35 -10.27 8.79 -4.81
C ALA A 35 -9.86 7.64 -5.75
N ILE A 36 -9.11 6.65 -5.25
CA ILE A 36 -8.72 5.48 -6.04
C ILE A 36 -9.95 4.69 -6.52
N TYR A 37 -10.96 4.51 -5.65
CA TYR A 37 -12.22 3.91 -6.06
C TYR A 37 -12.89 4.69 -7.19
N LEU A 38 -12.98 6.02 -7.06
CA LEU A 38 -13.64 6.88 -8.03
C LEU A 38 -12.92 6.88 -9.39
N LEU A 39 -11.59 6.83 -9.41
CA LEU A 39 -10.81 6.69 -10.65
C LEU A 39 -11.14 5.39 -11.40
N HIS A 40 -11.25 4.26 -10.67
CA HIS A 40 -11.68 2.99 -11.27
C HIS A 40 -13.13 3.05 -11.74
N ALA A 41 -14.03 3.57 -10.90
CA ALA A 41 -15.44 3.72 -11.25
C ALA A 41 -15.61 4.60 -12.52
N ALA A 42 -14.88 5.71 -12.62
CA ALA A 42 -14.85 6.58 -13.79
C ALA A 42 -14.38 5.82 -15.05
N ARG A 43 -13.31 5.02 -14.95
CA ARG A 43 -12.81 4.21 -16.07
C ARG A 43 -13.81 3.14 -16.52
N ILE A 44 -14.49 2.48 -15.58
CA ILE A 44 -15.47 1.41 -15.87
C ILE A 44 -16.75 1.98 -16.51
N THR A 45 -17.21 3.13 -16.00
CA THR A 45 -18.49 3.75 -16.41
C THR A 45 -18.35 4.82 -17.48
N GLN A 46 -17.13 5.25 -17.78
CA GLN A 46 -16.83 6.42 -18.62
C GLN A 46 -17.51 7.70 -18.11
N ASN A 47 -17.67 7.83 -16.78
CA ASN A 47 -18.35 8.96 -16.16
C ASN A 47 -17.35 10.02 -15.67
N GLU A 48 -17.29 11.15 -16.37
CA GLU A 48 -16.41 12.26 -16.03
C GLU A 48 -16.69 12.87 -14.65
N LYS A 49 -17.93 12.81 -14.13
CA LYS A 49 -18.26 13.28 -12.77
C LYS A 49 -17.40 12.56 -11.74
N TYR A 50 -17.24 11.24 -11.87
CA TYR A 50 -16.46 10.44 -10.93
C TYR A 50 -14.97 10.77 -11.02
N ASN A 51 -14.48 11.03 -12.23
CA ASN A 51 -13.11 11.47 -12.43
C ASN A 51 -12.86 12.83 -11.74
N ASN A 52 -13.73 13.80 -11.98
CA ASN A 52 -13.62 15.14 -11.39
C ASN A 52 -13.67 15.10 -9.86
N GLU A 53 -14.58 14.31 -9.28
CA GLU A 53 -14.66 14.13 -7.83
C GLU A 53 -13.42 13.41 -7.26
N ALA A 54 -12.84 12.47 -8.00
CA ALA A 54 -11.58 11.83 -7.59
C ALA A 54 -10.44 12.83 -7.49
N PHE A 55 -10.27 13.70 -8.50
CA PHE A 55 -9.23 14.71 -8.51
C PHE A 55 -9.44 15.80 -7.46
N ASN A 56 -10.68 16.22 -7.20
CA ASN A 56 -10.98 17.11 -6.08
C ASN A 56 -10.52 16.53 -4.73
N LEU A 57 -10.69 15.22 -4.53
CA LEU A 57 -10.20 14.54 -3.32
C LEU A 57 -8.68 14.45 -3.29
N ILE A 58 -8.04 14.21 -4.43
CA ILE A 58 -6.57 14.15 -4.56
C ILE A 58 -5.95 15.51 -4.22
N ASP A 59 -6.49 16.61 -4.75
CA ASP A 59 -6.03 17.96 -4.44
C ASP A 59 -6.17 18.25 -2.95
N ALA A 60 -7.32 17.91 -2.36
CA ALA A 60 -7.54 18.06 -0.93
C ALA A 60 -6.60 17.21 -0.07
N ILE A 61 -6.17 16.03 -0.53
CA ILE A 61 -5.15 15.22 0.14
C ILE A 61 -3.81 15.92 0.06
N TYR A 62 -3.42 16.37 -1.14
CA TYR A 62 -2.13 17.03 -1.39
C TYR A 62 -1.96 18.28 -0.50
N GLU A 63 -3.01 19.07 -0.31
CA GLU A 63 -3.02 20.23 0.59
C GLU A 63 -2.89 19.89 2.09
N GLN A 64 -3.26 18.67 2.49
CA GLN A 64 -3.34 18.25 3.90
C GLN A 64 -2.19 17.33 4.33
N VAL A 65 -1.49 16.71 3.38
CA VAL A 65 -0.34 15.85 3.68
C VAL A 65 0.72 16.65 4.41
N SER A 66 1.22 16.10 5.51
CA SER A 66 2.31 16.71 6.28
C SER A 66 3.09 15.68 7.07
N TYR A 67 4.32 16.04 7.44
CA TYR A 67 5.21 15.23 8.30
C TYR A 67 4.65 14.93 9.70
N LYS A 68 3.56 15.59 10.12
CA LYS A 68 2.90 15.34 11.42
C LYS A 68 1.99 14.11 11.38
N MET A 69 1.68 13.60 10.20
CA MET A 69 0.83 12.44 10.03
C MET A 69 1.50 11.16 10.56
N PRO A 70 0.71 10.19 11.04
CA PRO A 70 1.28 8.92 11.48
C PRO A 70 1.94 8.19 10.31
N PHE A 71 3.05 7.52 10.58
CA PHE A 71 3.73 6.70 9.58
C PHE A 71 3.17 5.28 9.57
N CYS A 72 1.99 5.12 8.97
CA CYS A 72 1.28 3.85 8.90
C CYS A 72 0.53 3.71 7.57
N PHE A 73 0.11 2.49 7.26
CA PHE A 73 -0.41 2.16 5.94
C PHE A 73 -1.91 2.45 5.77
N ASP A 74 -2.69 2.34 6.83
CA ASP A 74 -4.15 2.53 6.77
C ASP A 74 -4.57 4.00 6.63
N ASN A 75 -4.05 4.87 7.49
CA ASN A 75 -4.41 6.29 7.52
C ASN A 75 -3.20 7.24 7.64
N GLY A 76 -2.03 6.76 7.22
CA GLY A 76 -0.77 7.48 7.34
C GLY A 76 -0.05 7.70 6.02
N LEU A 77 1.15 8.27 6.13
CA LEU A 77 1.98 8.65 4.99
C LEU A 77 2.30 7.47 4.06
N LEU A 78 2.57 6.28 4.60
CA LEU A 78 2.86 5.08 3.80
C LEU A 78 1.69 4.71 2.87
N GLY A 79 0.48 4.73 3.41
CA GLY A 79 -0.73 4.41 2.66
C GLY A 79 -1.00 5.42 1.55
N ILE A 80 -0.86 6.70 1.88
CA ILE A 80 -1.03 7.80 0.93
C ILE A 80 0.02 7.73 -0.18
N ALA A 81 1.28 7.50 0.16
CA ALA A 81 2.36 7.35 -0.81
C ALA A 81 2.12 6.18 -1.77
N CYS A 82 1.74 5.02 -1.23
CA CYS A 82 1.37 3.86 -2.07
C CYS A 82 0.11 4.13 -2.89
N GLY A 83 -0.81 4.95 -2.39
CA GLY A 83 -1.99 5.40 -3.12
C GLY A 83 -1.62 6.24 -4.33
N PHE A 84 -0.75 7.23 -4.18
CA PHE A 84 -0.26 8.01 -5.32
C PHE A 84 0.52 7.17 -6.33
N GLU A 85 1.45 6.32 -5.85
CA GLU A 85 2.19 5.40 -6.71
C GLU A 85 1.24 4.48 -7.51
N TYR A 86 0.15 4.03 -6.87
CA TYR A 86 -0.88 3.25 -7.53
C TYR A 86 -1.63 4.05 -8.60
N ILE A 87 -1.98 5.31 -8.31
CA ILE A 87 -2.65 6.20 -9.26
C ILE A 87 -1.79 6.38 -10.52
N ILE A 88 -0.51 6.70 -10.34
CA ILE A 88 0.46 6.91 -11.43
C ILE A 88 0.68 5.61 -12.21
N SER A 89 1.01 4.51 -11.53
CA SER A 89 1.30 3.21 -12.17
C SER A 89 0.10 2.59 -12.91
N LYS A 90 -1.13 3.02 -12.60
CA LYS A 90 -2.35 2.62 -13.32
C LYS A 90 -2.73 3.58 -14.45
N GLY A 91 -1.92 4.60 -14.71
CA GLY A 91 -2.15 5.59 -15.76
C GLY A 91 -3.37 6.47 -15.49
N PHE A 92 -3.68 6.73 -14.21
CA PHE A 92 -4.74 7.69 -13.85
C PHE A 92 -4.20 9.13 -13.79
N ALA A 93 -2.92 9.31 -13.50
CA ALA A 93 -2.24 10.60 -13.52
C ALA A 93 -0.83 10.44 -14.11
N ASP A 94 -0.32 11.50 -14.72
CA ASP A 94 1.05 11.59 -15.22
C ASP A 94 1.84 12.53 -14.29
N ALA A 95 2.72 11.95 -13.48
CA ALA A 95 3.51 12.66 -12.47
C ALA A 95 4.83 11.92 -12.20
N ASP A 96 5.87 12.66 -11.85
CA ASP A 96 7.15 12.08 -11.43
C ASP A 96 7.05 11.57 -9.99
N ASN A 97 6.97 10.25 -9.84
CA ASN A 97 6.89 9.59 -8.55
C ASN A 97 8.18 9.68 -7.72
N ASP A 98 9.34 9.88 -8.36
CA ASP A 98 10.62 9.96 -7.68
C ASP A 98 10.74 11.28 -6.92
N GLU A 99 10.35 12.38 -7.55
CA GLU A 99 10.30 13.70 -6.93
C GLU A 99 9.24 13.73 -5.81
N MET A 100 8.01 13.34 -6.14
CA MET A 100 6.87 13.47 -5.23
C MET A 100 6.99 12.65 -3.95
N LEU A 101 7.66 11.49 -4.00
CA LEU A 101 7.77 10.59 -2.84
C LEU A 101 9.15 10.63 -2.16
N SER A 102 10.06 11.50 -2.62
CA SER A 102 11.42 11.62 -2.08
C SER A 102 11.46 11.92 -0.57
N GLU A 103 10.56 12.78 -0.09
CA GLU A 103 10.46 13.10 1.33
C GLU A 103 10.00 11.89 2.17
N ILE A 104 9.09 11.09 1.61
CA ILE A 104 8.58 9.87 2.28
C ILE A 104 9.65 8.78 2.29
N ASP A 105 10.54 8.73 1.29
CA ASP A 105 11.72 7.85 1.32
C ASP A 105 12.62 8.14 2.50
N LEU A 106 12.88 9.42 2.79
CA LEU A 106 13.70 9.82 3.92
C LEU A 106 13.03 9.42 5.25
N VAL A 107 11.72 9.56 5.37
CA VAL A 107 11.00 9.10 6.57
C VAL A 107 11.05 7.57 6.69
N ALA A 108 10.88 6.84 5.59
CA ALA A 108 10.99 5.37 5.58
C ALA A 108 12.38 4.91 6.01
N GLN A 109 13.43 5.55 5.49
CA GLN A 109 14.81 5.32 5.89
C GLN A 109 14.99 5.50 7.40
N ASN A 110 14.57 6.65 7.96
CA ASN A 110 14.72 6.94 9.39
C ASN A 110 14.03 5.88 10.27
N ILE A 111 12.91 5.33 9.81
CA ILE A 111 12.17 4.30 10.55
C ILE A 111 12.85 2.94 10.48
N ILE A 112 13.47 2.60 9.35
CA ILE A 112 14.26 1.37 9.20
C ILE A 112 15.54 1.45 10.06
N GLU A 113 16.18 2.63 10.13
CA GLU A 113 17.37 2.86 10.95
C GLU A 113 17.06 2.83 12.45
N SER A 114 15.96 3.47 12.87
CA SER A 114 15.59 3.56 14.29
C SER A 114 14.84 2.35 14.83
N ARG A 115 14.26 1.51 13.95
CA ARG A 115 13.46 0.31 14.27
C ARG A 115 12.50 0.53 15.47
N PRO A 116 11.57 1.50 15.41
CA PRO A 116 10.85 2.00 16.59
C PRO A 116 9.73 1.07 17.08
N THR A 117 9.44 -0.04 16.40
CA THR A 117 8.31 -0.92 16.72
C THR A 117 8.56 -2.38 16.35
N ASP A 118 7.98 -3.30 17.10
CA ASP A 118 7.95 -4.74 16.76
C ASP A 118 6.58 -5.17 16.20
N THR A 119 5.70 -4.20 15.89
CA THR A 119 4.41 -4.50 15.27
C THR A 119 4.63 -4.98 13.84
N ILE A 120 4.15 -6.17 13.47
CA ILE A 120 4.40 -6.74 12.14
C ILE A 120 3.37 -6.31 11.11
N ASN A 121 2.07 -6.31 11.45
CA ASN A 121 0.95 -6.18 10.50
C ASN A 121 1.06 -5.05 9.46
N LEU A 122 0.31 -5.19 8.35
CA LEU A 122 0.27 -4.17 7.29
C LEU A 122 -0.21 -2.80 7.80
N LYS A 123 -1.24 -2.80 8.65
CA LYS A 123 -1.95 -1.58 9.09
C LYS A 123 -1.02 -0.54 9.71
N LYS A 124 -0.33 -0.91 10.79
CA LYS A 124 0.48 -0.02 11.63
C LYS A 124 1.93 -0.51 11.80
N GLY A 125 2.25 -1.67 11.26
CA GLY A 125 3.51 -2.36 11.50
C GLY A 125 4.51 -2.27 10.36
N ILE A 126 5.60 -2.98 10.54
CA ILE A 126 6.76 -2.99 9.64
C ILE A 126 6.40 -3.54 8.26
N CYS A 127 5.35 -4.37 8.12
CA CYS A 127 4.84 -4.78 6.80
C CYS A 127 4.38 -3.59 5.95
N GLY A 128 3.84 -2.53 6.54
CA GLY A 128 3.51 -1.30 5.79
C GLY A 128 4.75 -0.66 5.17
N VAL A 129 5.87 -0.63 5.92
CA VAL A 129 7.15 -0.10 5.45
C VAL A 129 7.71 -0.95 4.31
N GLY A 130 7.74 -2.28 4.49
CA GLY A 130 8.24 -3.19 3.46
C GLY A 130 7.38 -3.17 2.20
N TYR A 131 6.06 -2.97 2.34
CA TYR A 131 5.16 -2.86 1.19
C TYR A 131 5.35 -1.57 0.41
N TYR A 132 5.65 -0.47 1.09
CA TYR A 132 6.07 0.78 0.45
C TYR A 132 7.37 0.61 -0.34
N LEU A 133 8.41 0.00 0.24
CA LEU A 133 9.65 -0.31 -0.47
C LEU A 133 9.41 -1.19 -1.69
N TYR A 134 8.54 -2.21 -1.55
CA TYR A 134 8.14 -3.05 -2.67
C TYR A 134 7.52 -2.23 -3.81
N TYR A 135 6.60 -1.31 -3.52
CA TYR A 135 5.98 -0.46 -4.54
C TYR A 135 7.01 0.41 -5.25
N ARG A 136 7.90 1.06 -4.50
CA ARG A 136 8.96 1.91 -5.07
C ARG A 136 9.93 1.14 -5.97
N LEU A 137 10.23 -0.13 -5.64
CA LEU A 137 11.17 -0.95 -6.41
C LEU A 137 10.54 -1.67 -7.60
N LYS A 138 9.28 -2.11 -7.49
CA LYS A 138 8.60 -2.91 -8.52
C LYS A 138 8.48 -2.19 -9.86
N HIS A 139 8.34 -0.86 -9.83
CA HIS A 139 8.09 -0.04 -11.02
C HIS A 139 9.38 0.61 -11.60
N ARG A 140 10.57 0.11 -11.22
CA ARG A 140 11.87 0.67 -11.64
C ARG A 140 12.83 -0.31 -12.33
N PRO A 141 12.40 -1.17 -13.28
CA PRO A 141 13.32 -2.10 -13.94
C PRO A 141 14.40 -1.37 -14.75
N ASP A 142 14.08 -0.24 -15.39
CA ASP A 142 15.00 0.50 -16.28
C ASP A 142 15.97 1.42 -15.54
N LYS A 143 15.79 1.60 -14.22
CA LYS A 143 16.64 2.45 -13.35
C LYS A 143 17.43 1.62 -12.34
N ALA A 144 17.71 0.34 -12.64
CA ALA A 144 18.21 -0.63 -11.69
C ALA A 144 19.49 -0.20 -10.93
N ASP A 145 20.34 0.60 -11.58
CA ASP A 145 21.64 1.02 -11.07
C ASP A 145 21.70 2.50 -10.66
N ASP A 146 20.58 3.22 -10.68
CA ASP A 146 20.56 4.60 -10.20
C ASP A 146 20.71 4.66 -8.67
N MET A 147 21.21 5.79 -8.17
CA MET A 147 21.54 5.92 -6.74
C MET A 147 20.30 5.80 -5.85
N ALA A 148 19.13 6.25 -6.31
CA ALA A 148 17.89 6.14 -5.55
C ALA A 148 17.45 4.67 -5.41
N THR A 149 17.53 3.90 -6.48
CA THR A 149 17.19 2.47 -6.52
C THR A 149 18.18 1.65 -5.70
N LEU A 150 19.48 1.96 -5.77
CA LEU A 150 20.49 1.32 -4.93
C LEU A 150 20.23 1.55 -3.43
N LYS A 151 19.87 2.77 -3.04
CA LYS A 151 19.48 3.08 -1.64
C LYS A 151 18.21 2.34 -1.21
N LEU A 152 17.19 2.28 -2.06
CA LEU A 152 15.97 1.50 -1.78
C LEU A 152 16.27 0.01 -1.62
N LYS A 153 17.15 -0.55 -2.46
CA LYS A 153 17.63 -1.95 -2.35
C LYS A 153 18.35 -2.17 -1.02
N GLU A 154 19.24 -1.26 -0.63
CA GLU A 154 19.95 -1.30 0.65
C GLU A 154 18.98 -1.27 1.84
N TYR A 155 18.02 -0.33 1.86
CA TYR A 155 17.02 -0.24 2.92
C TYR A 155 16.08 -1.44 2.95
N LEU A 156 15.79 -2.05 1.81
CA LEU A 156 15.07 -3.32 1.78
C LEU A 156 15.87 -4.44 2.47
N ILE A 157 17.19 -4.50 2.29
CA ILE A 157 18.03 -5.48 3.00
C ILE A 157 17.96 -5.26 4.51
N TYR A 158 18.08 -4.01 4.97
CA TYR A 158 17.95 -3.67 6.40
C TYR A 158 16.55 -3.97 6.95
N TRP A 159 15.51 -3.74 6.17
CA TRP A 159 14.15 -4.08 6.53
C TRP A 159 13.94 -5.61 6.60
N ILE A 160 14.52 -6.39 5.68
CA ILE A 160 14.44 -7.86 5.72
C ILE A 160 15.13 -8.39 6.97
N ASP A 161 16.27 -7.81 7.36
CA ASP A 161 16.96 -8.14 8.60
C ASP A 161 16.11 -7.81 9.83
N TRP A 162 15.49 -6.63 9.86
CA TRP A 162 14.55 -6.25 10.92
C TRP A 162 13.37 -7.24 11.00
N MET A 163 12.73 -7.55 9.87
CA MET A 163 11.63 -8.51 9.78
C MET A 163 12.03 -9.90 10.31
N GLU A 164 13.24 -10.40 10.02
CA GLU A 164 13.73 -11.66 10.58
C GLU A 164 13.75 -11.61 12.11
N THR A 165 14.35 -10.58 12.70
CA THR A 165 14.42 -10.44 14.16
C THR A 165 13.03 -10.33 14.80
N THR A 166 12.12 -9.57 14.19
CA THR A 166 10.77 -9.37 14.71
C THR A 166 9.93 -10.65 14.60
N LEU A 167 10.03 -11.40 13.49
CA LEU A 167 9.33 -12.67 13.31
C LEU A 167 9.80 -13.76 14.28
N LEU A 168 11.10 -13.81 14.60
CA LEU A 168 11.63 -14.77 15.56
C LEU A 168 11.13 -14.51 16.99
N ASN A 169 10.80 -13.26 17.31
CA ASN A 169 10.37 -12.85 18.64
C ASN A 169 8.84 -12.75 18.79
N THR A 170 8.08 -12.81 17.69
CA THR A 170 6.63 -12.59 17.74
C THR A 170 5.87 -13.78 18.31
N LYS A 171 4.86 -13.50 19.14
CA LYS A 171 3.91 -14.49 19.68
C LYS A 171 2.53 -14.42 19.01
N ASP A 172 2.26 -13.38 18.23
CA ASP A 172 0.97 -13.22 17.57
C ASP A 172 0.94 -13.97 16.24
N ARG A 173 0.07 -14.98 16.18
CA ARG A 173 -0.08 -15.87 15.03
C ARG A 173 -0.56 -15.16 13.76
N HIS A 174 -1.27 -14.03 13.87
CA HIS A 174 -1.78 -13.31 12.70
C HIS A 174 -0.66 -12.61 11.93
N ASN A 175 0.46 -12.32 12.58
CA ASN A 175 1.61 -11.66 11.98
C ASN A 175 2.24 -12.49 10.85
N TYR A 176 2.20 -13.82 10.94
CA TYR A 176 2.78 -14.70 9.92
C TYR A 176 2.04 -14.61 8.58
N ASN A 177 0.72 -14.36 8.59
CA ASN A 177 -0.06 -14.20 7.36
C ASN A 177 0.35 -12.92 6.60
N ASP A 178 0.39 -11.78 7.30
CA ASP A 178 0.78 -10.51 6.68
C ASP A 178 2.23 -10.54 6.20
N ALA A 179 3.14 -11.09 7.00
CA ALA A 179 4.54 -11.23 6.61
C ALA A 179 4.69 -12.14 5.38
N TYR A 180 4.01 -13.29 5.36
CA TYR A 180 4.05 -14.24 4.24
C TYR A 180 3.69 -13.59 2.91
N PHE A 181 2.54 -12.91 2.85
CA PHE A 181 2.06 -12.30 1.61
C PHE A 181 2.94 -11.14 1.12
N LEU A 182 3.59 -10.41 2.03
CA LEU A 182 4.58 -9.40 1.67
C LEU A 182 5.87 -10.03 1.16
N LEU A 183 6.41 -11.04 1.87
CA LEU A 183 7.64 -11.71 1.48
C LEU A 183 7.51 -12.38 0.10
N CYS A 184 6.35 -12.96 -0.24
CA CYS A 184 6.08 -13.49 -1.58
C CYS A 184 6.14 -12.41 -2.67
N ARG A 185 5.78 -11.16 -2.36
CA ARG A 185 5.91 -10.03 -3.28
C ARG A 185 7.37 -9.59 -3.39
N LEU A 186 8.07 -9.50 -2.27
CA LEU A 186 9.49 -9.14 -2.22
C LEU A 186 10.38 -10.16 -2.95
N GLN A 187 10.05 -11.45 -2.91
CA GLN A 187 10.78 -12.49 -3.64
C GLN A 187 10.87 -12.19 -5.14
N LYS A 188 9.84 -11.55 -5.72
CA LYS A 188 9.80 -11.18 -7.14
C LYS A 188 10.80 -10.09 -7.51
N LEU A 189 11.28 -9.32 -6.53
CA LEU A 189 12.30 -8.29 -6.77
C LEU A 189 13.72 -8.88 -6.90
N ASN A 190 13.91 -10.14 -6.50
CA ASN A 190 15.21 -10.81 -6.51
C ASN A 190 16.31 -10.12 -5.69
N ILE A 191 15.93 -9.48 -4.58
CA ILE A 191 16.85 -8.78 -3.66
C ILE A 191 16.95 -9.60 -2.37
N PHE A 192 18.17 -10.04 -2.04
CA PHE A 192 18.45 -10.85 -0.85
C PHE A 192 17.56 -12.10 -0.73
N ASN A 193 17.26 -12.72 -1.87
CA ASN A 193 16.24 -13.75 -2.01
C ASN A 193 16.45 -14.96 -1.10
N TYR A 194 17.69 -15.37 -0.84
CA TYR A 194 17.96 -16.45 0.10
C TYR A 194 17.33 -16.22 1.48
N LYS A 195 17.45 -15.00 2.04
CA LYS A 195 16.86 -14.67 3.34
C LYS A 195 15.34 -14.53 3.22
N VAL A 196 14.83 -13.92 2.15
CA VAL A 196 13.38 -13.82 1.89
C VAL A 196 12.74 -15.21 1.85
N GLU A 197 13.31 -16.17 1.11
CA GLU A 197 12.82 -17.54 1.00
C GLU A 197 12.86 -18.29 2.33
N LYS A 198 13.92 -18.11 3.12
CA LYS A 198 13.99 -18.63 4.49
C LYS A 198 12.83 -18.11 5.35
N LEU A 199 12.51 -16.82 5.26
CA LEU A 199 11.41 -16.20 6.01
C LEU A 199 10.03 -16.64 5.50
N ILE A 200 9.85 -16.83 4.18
CA ILE A 200 8.64 -17.40 3.60
C ILE A 200 8.38 -18.78 4.19
N ASN A 201 9.40 -19.65 4.20
CA ASN A 201 9.32 -20.99 4.76
C ASN A 201 9.01 -20.98 6.26
N LEU A 202 9.59 -20.05 7.02
CA LEU A 202 9.27 -19.85 8.43
C LEU A 202 7.78 -19.49 8.61
N CYS A 203 7.28 -18.51 7.86
CA CYS A 203 5.88 -18.09 7.95
C CYS A 203 4.92 -19.21 7.57
N LEU A 204 5.20 -19.95 6.48
CA LEU A 204 4.39 -21.10 6.04
C LEU A 204 4.28 -22.17 7.12
N ARG A 205 5.40 -22.56 7.73
CA ARG A 205 5.41 -23.53 8.84
C ARG A 205 4.53 -23.05 9.98
N LYS A 206 4.69 -21.79 10.41
CA LYS A 206 3.91 -21.21 11.50
C LYS A 206 2.42 -21.07 11.18
N ILE A 207 2.06 -20.73 9.95
CA ILE A 207 0.66 -20.70 9.48
C ILE A 207 0.02 -22.08 9.61
N ILE A 208 0.73 -23.14 9.21
CA ILE A 208 0.27 -24.53 9.34
C ILE A 208 0.17 -24.93 10.82
N ASP A 209 1.24 -24.73 11.59
CA ASP A 209 1.33 -25.11 13.01
C ASP A 209 0.22 -24.48 13.85
N PHE A 210 -0.16 -23.23 13.54
CA PHE A 210 -1.17 -22.48 14.28
C PHE A 210 -2.56 -22.48 13.63
N ASN A 211 -2.73 -23.14 12.48
CA ASN A 211 -3.96 -23.14 11.68
C ASN A 211 -4.49 -21.72 11.43
N CYS A 212 -3.61 -20.81 10.96
CA CYS A 212 -3.96 -19.42 10.71
C CYS A 212 -4.89 -19.28 9.49
N LEU A 213 -5.83 -18.33 9.54
CA LEU A 213 -6.58 -17.91 8.37
C LEU A 213 -5.63 -17.30 7.34
N ILE A 214 -5.74 -17.75 6.09
CA ILE A 214 -4.94 -17.23 4.97
C ILE A 214 -5.76 -16.16 4.25
N SER A 215 -5.27 -14.93 4.24
CA SER A 215 -5.90 -13.81 3.51
C SER A 215 -4.87 -12.80 3.01
N ASP A 216 -4.92 -12.45 1.72
CA ASP A 216 -4.03 -11.45 1.13
C ASP A 216 -4.52 -10.02 1.40
N ASN A 217 -4.12 -9.45 2.53
CA ASN A 217 -4.52 -8.10 2.93
C ASN A 217 -3.94 -6.97 2.06
N TYR A 218 -3.02 -7.29 1.15
CA TYR A 218 -2.39 -6.33 0.24
C TYR A 218 -3.12 -6.25 -1.11
N GLU A 219 -4.04 -7.19 -1.40
CA GLU A 219 -4.87 -7.13 -2.60
C GLU A 219 -5.61 -5.79 -2.66
N LEU A 220 -5.55 -5.12 -3.81
CA LEU A 220 -6.18 -3.81 -4.03
C LEU A 220 -5.79 -2.77 -2.96
N LEU A 221 -4.52 -2.78 -2.53
CA LEU A 221 -4.00 -1.92 -1.45
C LEU A 221 -4.71 -2.08 -0.10
N GLY A 222 -5.46 -3.16 0.11
CA GLY A 222 -6.33 -3.33 1.28
C GLY A 222 -7.56 -2.42 1.28
N ILE A 223 -7.86 -1.72 0.18
CA ILE A 223 -9.02 -0.84 0.06
C ILE A 223 -10.28 -1.69 -0.12
N ASN A 224 -11.16 -1.66 0.89
CA ASN A 224 -12.36 -2.49 0.87
C ASN A 224 -13.37 -2.08 -0.20
N SER A 225 -13.51 -0.80 -0.51
CA SER A 225 -14.44 -0.32 -1.55
C SER A 225 -14.05 -0.83 -2.94
N LEU A 226 -12.76 -1.03 -3.24
CA LEU A 226 -12.32 -1.59 -4.52
C LEU A 226 -12.74 -3.04 -4.72
N LYS A 227 -12.99 -3.80 -3.63
CA LYS A 227 -13.48 -5.18 -3.75
C LYS A 227 -14.85 -5.25 -4.43
N VAL A 228 -15.65 -4.18 -4.34
CA VAL A 228 -16.92 -4.05 -5.06
C VAL A 228 -16.67 -4.01 -6.57
N LEU A 229 -15.59 -3.36 -7.03
CA LEU A 229 -15.27 -3.20 -8.45
C LEU A 229 -14.51 -4.39 -9.05
N LYS A 230 -14.10 -5.36 -8.24
CA LYS A 230 -13.27 -6.50 -8.67
C LYS A 230 -13.77 -7.24 -9.92
N PRO A 231 -15.08 -7.42 -10.17
CA PRO A 231 -15.57 -8.05 -11.41
C PRO A 231 -15.25 -7.30 -12.71
N TRP A 232 -14.88 -6.02 -12.63
CA TRP A 232 -14.64 -5.14 -13.80
C TRP A 232 -13.19 -4.64 -13.92
N MET A 233 -12.30 -5.05 -13.01
CA MET A 233 -10.87 -4.67 -12.97
C MET A 233 -9.99 -5.75 -13.57
#